data_AF-A0A163BCW3-F1
#
_entry.id   AF-A0A163BCW3-F1
#
_cell.length_a   1.000
_cell.length_b   1.000
_cell.length_c   1.000
_cell.angle_alpha   90.00
_cell.angle_beta   90.00
_cell.angle_gamma   90.00
#
_symmetry.space_group_name_H-M   'P 1'
#
loop_
_entity.id
_entity.type
_entity.pdbx_description
1 polymer ?
#
loop_
_entity_poly.entity_id
_entity_poly.type
_entity_poly.pdbx_seq_one_letter_code
_entity_poly.pdbx_strand_id
1 'polypeptide(L)'
;MDEKVVNLITEIKNVASLILEKDISSVRGFSERQVEAIAKQTIIIQKGVENGDIDKELKEFFLDGLEAMTTNFVNTLKGILSATIETVWNAIIDVLWKVIDSTVK
;
A
#
# COMPACT_ATOMS: atom_id res chain seq x y z
N MET A 1 -10.98 5.64 -34.96
CA MET A 1 -10.08 4.67 -34.29
C MET A 1 -10.60 3.29 -34.60
N ASP A 2 -9.74 2.32 -34.90
CA ASP A 2 -10.15 0.93 -35.16
C ASP A 2 -10.93 0.39 -33.94
N GLU A 3 -12.07 -0.26 -34.19
CA GLU A 3 -12.94 -0.84 -33.14
C GLU A 3 -12.18 -1.84 -32.25
N LYS A 4 -11.28 -2.64 -32.83
CA LYS A 4 -10.42 -3.57 -32.07
C LYS A 4 -9.47 -2.85 -31.14
N VAL A 5 -8.93 -1.71 -31.58
CA VAL A 5 -8.06 -0.86 -30.76
C VAL A 5 -8.84 -0.24 -29.60
N VAL A 6 -10.08 0.23 -29.84
CA VAL A 6 -10.98 0.73 -28.79
C VAL A 6 -11.27 -0.34 -27.75
N ASN A 7 -11.59 -1.56 -28.19
CA ASN A 7 -11.90 -2.68 -27.31
C ASN A 7 -10.68 -3.08 -26.46
N LEU A 8 -9.49 -3.17 -27.06
CA LEU A 8 -8.26 -3.49 -26.33
C LEU A 8 -7.93 -2.42 -25.28
N ILE A 9 -8.02 -1.13 -25.62
CA ILE A 9 -7.82 -0.04 -24.65
C ILE A 9 -8.79 -0.17 -23.48
N THR A 10 -10.05 -0.52 -23.76
CA THR A 10 -11.08 -0.68 -22.74
C THR A 10 -10.78 -1.85 -21.82
N GLU A 11 -10.37 -3.00 -22.37
CA GLU A 11 -10.02 -4.19 -21.59
C GLU A 11 -8.81 -3.97 -20.68
N ILE A 12 -7.75 -3.34 -21.20
CA ILE A 12 -6.56 -2.93 -20.42
C ILE A 12 -6.96 -2.03 -19.25
N LYS A 13 -7.78 -1.00 -19.52
CA LYS A 13 -8.26 -0.08 -18.48
C LYS A 13 -9.06 -0.81 -17.42
N ASN A 14 -9.99 -1.68 -17.83
CA ASN A 14 -10.85 -2.41 -16.92
C ASN A 14 -10.05 -3.32 -15.99
N VAL A 15 -9.11 -4.10 -16.52
CA VAL A 15 -8.33 -5.03 -15.69
C VAL A 15 -7.43 -4.29 -14.70
N ALA A 16 -6.81 -3.19 -15.14
CA ALA A 16 -5.99 -2.36 -14.26
C ALA A 16 -6.83 -1.69 -13.15
N SER A 17 -7.99 -1.12 -13.50
CA SER A 17 -8.89 -0.49 -12.53
C SER A 17 -9.39 -1.47 -11.47
N LEU A 18 -9.81 -2.68 -11.86
CA LEU A 18 -10.29 -3.69 -10.92
C LEU A 18 -9.25 -4.08 -9.87
N ILE A 19 -7.98 -4.22 -10.28
CA ILE A 19 -6.87 -4.55 -9.38
C ILE A 19 -6.60 -3.37 -8.44
N LEU A 20 -6.46 -2.17 -9.00
CA LEU A 20 -6.17 -0.97 -8.22
C LEU A 20 -7.26 -0.69 -7.18
N GLU A 21 -8.54 -0.79 -7.53
CA GLU A 21 -9.65 -0.56 -6.59
C GLU A 21 -9.61 -1.53 -5.41
N LYS A 22 -9.41 -2.82 -5.68
CA LYS A 22 -9.29 -3.85 -4.64
C LYS A 22 -8.12 -3.56 -3.71
N ASP A 23 -6.95 -3.31 -4.27
CA ASP A 23 -5.73 -3.16 -3.48
C ASP A 23 -5.70 -1.83 -2.71
N ILE A 24 -6.22 -0.74 -3.28
CA ILE A 24 -6.38 0.55 -2.59
C ILE A 24 -7.23 0.40 -1.33
N SER A 25 -8.32 -0.38 -1.39
CA SER A 25 -9.16 -0.60 -0.21
C SER A 25 -8.40 -1.28 0.93
N SER A 26 -7.56 -2.27 0.59
CA SER A 26 -6.72 -2.99 1.54
C SER A 26 -5.61 -2.11 2.13
N VAL A 27 -4.95 -1.32 1.27
CA VAL A 27 -3.92 -0.34 1.66
C VAL A 27 -4.49 0.71 2.60
N ARG A 28 -5.71 1.20 2.33
CA ARG A 28 -6.38 2.20 3.17
C ARG A 28 -6.62 1.68 4.58
N GLY A 29 -7.24 0.51 4.71
CA GLY A 29 -7.51 -0.09 6.01
C GLY A 29 -6.24 -0.43 6.79
N PHE A 30 -5.18 -0.88 6.12
CA PHE A 30 -3.88 -1.07 6.76
C PHE A 30 -3.30 0.25 7.28
N SER A 31 -3.27 1.28 6.43
CA SER A 31 -2.71 2.59 6.76
C SER A 31 -3.42 3.25 7.92
N GLU A 32 -4.75 3.25 7.92
CA GLU A 32 -5.56 3.79 9.02
C GLU A 32 -5.21 3.14 10.36
N ARG A 33 -5.15 1.80 10.41
CA ARG A 33 -4.82 1.08 11.65
C ARG A 33 -3.40 1.36 12.14
N GLN A 34 -2.42 1.40 11.25
CA GLN A 34 -1.02 1.63 11.64
C GLN A 34 -0.81 3.07 12.14
N VAL A 35 -1.36 4.05 11.43
CA VAL A 35 -1.26 5.46 11.84
C VAL A 35 -1.98 5.69 13.17
N GLU A 36 -3.17 5.10 13.36
CA GLU A 36 -3.89 5.19 14.64
C GLU A 36 -3.08 4.59 15.79
N ALA A 37 -2.45 3.42 15.59
CA ALA A 37 -1.63 2.78 16.60
C ALA A 37 -0.40 3.62 16.98
N ILE A 38 0.33 4.15 15.97
CA ILE A 38 1.47 5.04 16.19
C ILE A 38 1.04 6.27 16.98
N ALA A 39 -0.08 6.91 16.58
CA ALA A 39 -0.60 8.08 17.27
C ALA A 39 -0.97 7.79 18.73
N LYS A 40 -1.66 6.67 19.00
CA LYS A 40 -1.99 6.25 20.38
C LYS A 40 -0.73 6.00 21.21
N GLN A 41 0.26 5.33 20.65
CA GLN A 41 1.54 5.08 21.33
C GLN A 41 2.24 6.39 21.69
N THR A 42 2.27 7.37 20.77
CA THR A 42 2.82 8.70 21.03
C THR A 42 2.12 9.39 22.20
N ILE A 43 0.79 9.35 22.27
CA ILE A 43 0.02 9.94 23.38
C ILE A 43 0.28 9.21 24.71
N ILE A 44 0.45 7.89 24.70
CA ILE A 44 0.80 7.11 25.89
C ILE A 44 2.18 7.56 26.41
N ILE A 45 3.16 7.67 25.52
CA ILE A 45 4.51 8.13 25.86
C ILE A 45 4.47 9.56 26.39
N GLN A 46 3.74 10.47 25.74
CA GLN A 46 3.57 11.84 26.21
C GLN A 46 3.06 11.89 27.65
N LYS A 47 1.99 11.15 27.97
CA LYS A 47 1.41 11.11 29.31
C LYS A 47 2.39 10.55 30.35
N GLY A 48 3.14 9.52 29.98
CA GLY A 48 4.18 8.96 30.84
C GLY A 48 5.34 9.94 31.11
N VAL A 49 5.66 10.80 30.14
CA VAL A 49 6.64 11.87 30.36
C VAL A 49 6.07 12.95 31.28
N GLU A 50 4.82 13.36 31.08
CA GLU A 50 4.16 14.40 31.87
C GLU A 50 3.97 14.02 33.34
N ASN A 51 3.67 12.75 33.63
CA ASN A 51 3.45 12.27 34.99
C ASN A 51 4.74 11.77 35.69
N GLY A 52 5.87 11.73 34.98
CA GLY A 52 7.17 11.31 35.51
C GLY A 52 7.43 9.81 35.49
N ASP A 53 6.53 8.99 34.95
CA ASP A 53 6.72 7.54 34.78
C ASP A 53 7.79 7.22 33.71
N ILE A 54 8.02 8.15 32.78
CA ILE A 54 9.02 8.05 31.71
C ILE A 54 10.08 9.15 31.92
N ASP A 55 11.24 8.72 32.41
CA ASP A 55 12.42 9.58 32.52
C ASP A 55 13.09 9.83 31.15
N LYS A 56 14.21 10.54 31.16
CA LYS A 56 14.91 10.93 29.94
C LYS A 56 15.45 9.73 29.15
N GLU A 57 16.04 8.75 29.82
CA GLU A 57 16.65 7.59 29.17
C GLU A 57 15.55 6.70 28.56
N LEU A 58 14.49 6.47 29.33
CA LEU A 58 13.34 5.69 28.87
C LEU A 58 12.58 6.42 27.75
N LYS A 59 12.53 7.75 27.76
CA LYS A 59 11.99 8.55 26.66
C LYS A 59 12.75 8.33 25.37
N GLU A 60 14.08 8.40 25.39
CA GLU A 60 14.91 8.18 24.19
C GLU A 60 14.67 6.78 23.62
N PHE A 61 14.63 5.75 24.48
CA PHE A 61 14.27 4.38 24.07
C PHE A 61 12.89 4.30 23.39
N PHE A 62 11.87 4.97 23.93
CA PHE A 62 10.54 4.97 23.32
C PHE A 62 10.46 5.77 22.01
N LEU A 63 11.27 6.82 21.86
CA LEU A 63 11.35 7.58 20.62
C LEU A 63 11.98 6.74 19.49
N ASP A 64 13.04 6.00 19.78
CA ASP A 64 13.63 5.04 18.83
C ASP A 64 12.60 3.97 18.42
N GLY A 65 11.79 3.50 19.37
CA GLY A 65 10.66 2.60 19.11
C GLY A 65 9.62 3.21 18.15
N LEU A 66 9.24 4.47 18.34
CA LEU A 66 8.31 5.18 17.45
C LEU A 66 8.91 5.37 16.04
N GLU A 67 10.20 5.66 15.95
CA GLU A 67 10.91 5.77 14.66
C GLU A 67 10.89 4.42 13.93
N ALA A 68 11.18 3.33 14.63
CA ALA A 68 11.12 1.98 14.08
C ALA A 68 9.70 1.61 13.61
N MET A 69 8.67 1.92 14.40
CA MET A 69 7.26 1.69 14.02
C MET A 69 6.90 2.45 12.75
N THR A 70 7.29 3.72 12.66
CA THR A 70 7.02 4.59 11.50
C THR A 70 7.75 4.08 10.27
N THR A 71 9.02 3.72 10.41
CA THR A 71 9.84 3.15 9.33
C THR A 71 9.25 1.85 8.80
N ASN A 72 8.83 0.95 9.69
CA ASN A 72 8.20 -0.32 9.32
C ASN A 72 6.86 -0.12 8.63
N PHE A 73 6.05 0.85 9.08
CA PHE A 73 4.82 1.22 8.40
C PHE A 73 5.09 1.65 6.95
N VAL A 74 6.02 2.58 6.72
CA VAL A 74 6.34 3.07 5.37
C VAL A 74 6.90 1.96 4.49
N ASN A 75 7.80 1.11 5.01
CA ASN A 75 8.37 0.00 4.25
C ASN A 75 7.31 -1.04 3.87
N THR A 76 6.38 -1.33 4.78
CA THR A 76 5.26 -2.24 4.49
C THR A 76 4.35 -1.65 3.42
N LEU A 77 4.00 -0.36 3.54
CA LEU A 77 3.21 0.34 2.54
C LEU A 77 3.87 0.29 1.15
N LYS A 78 5.18 0.55 1.09
CA LYS A 78 5.97 0.42 -0.14
C LYS A 78 5.90 -0.99 -0.73
N GLY A 79 6.02 -2.02 0.11
CA GLY A 79 5.91 -3.42 -0.31
C GLY A 79 4.55 -3.74 -0.93
N ILE A 80 3.46 -3.30 -0.29
CA ILE A 80 2.10 -3.50 -0.80
C ILE A 80 1.94 -2.81 -2.16
N LEU A 81 2.36 -1.55 -2.28
CA LEU A 81 2.27 -0.81 -3.55
C LEU A 81 3.08 -1.46 -4.67
N SER A 82 4.28 -1.97 -4.36
CA SER A 82 5.11 -2.69 -5.34
C SER A 82 4.39 -3.93 -5.87
N ALA A 83 3.79 -4.72 -4.98
CA ALA A 83 3.04 -5.92 -5.36
C ALA A 83 1.80 -5.59 -6.20
N THR A 84 1.09 -4.51 -5.88
CA THR A 84 -0.05 -4.02 -6.68
C THR A 84 0.38 -3.61 -8.08
N ILE A 85 1.48 -2.85 -8.21
CA ILE A 85 2.02 -2.45 -9.52
C ILE A 85 2.41 -3.68 -10.35
N GLU A 86 3.08 -4.66 -9.74
CA GLU A 86 3.45 -5.90 -10.40
C GLU A 86 2.22 -6.70 -10.87
N THR A 87 1.18 -6.75 -10.04
CA THR A 87 -0.07 -7.44 -10.39
C THR A 87 -0.79 -6.77 -11.55
N VAL A 88 -0.84 -5.43 -11.56
CA VAL A 88 -1.38 -4.66 -12.69
C VAL A 88 -0.59 -4.92 -13.96
N TRP A 89 0.74 -4.90 -13.88
CA TRP A 89 1.62 -5.18 -15.02
C TRP A 89 1.33 -6.55 -15.61
N ASN A 90 1.34 -7.60 -14.78
CA ASN A 90 1.11 -8.98 -15.23
C ASN A 90 -0.26 -9.12 -15.90
N ALA A 91 -1.31 -8.53 -15.31
CA ALA A 91 -2.66 -8.60 -15.87
C ALA A 91 -2.78 -7.87 -17.22
N ILE A 92 -2.11 -6.73 -17.40
CA ILE A 92 -2.07 -6.03 -18.68
C ILE A 92 -1.36 -6.89 -19.73
N ILE A 93 -0.20 -7.46 -19.39
CA ILE A 93 0.57 -8.33 -20.28
C ILE A 93 -0.26 -9.55 -20.71
N ASP A 94 -1.01 -10.17 -19.78
CA ASP A 94 -1.92 -11.28 -20.09
C ASP A 94 -3.02 -10.89 -21.09
N VAL A 95 -3.60 -9.69 -20.98
CA VAL A 95 -4.58 -9.18 -21.96
C VAL A 95 -3.93 -9.03 -23.33
N LEU A 96 -2.73 -8.45 -23.39
CA LEU A 96 -2.01 -8.27 -24.66
C LEU A 96 -1.71 -9.61 -25.34
N TRP A 97 -1.20 -10.59 -24.59
CA TRP A 97 -0.90 -11.91 -25.14
C TRP A 97 -2.13 -12.65 -25.64
N LYS A 98 -3.25 -12.58 -24.90
CA LYS A 98 -4.52 -13.18 -25.34
C LYS A 98 -4.97 -12.66 -26.71
N VAL A 99 -4.83 -11.36 -26.96
CA VAL A 99 -5.20 -10.77 -28.25
C VAL A 99 -4.28 -11.29 -29.37
N ILE A 100 -2.97 -11.33 -29.12
CA ILE A 100 -1.99 -11.84 -30.08
C ILE A 100 -2.28 -13.31 -30.41
N ASP A 101 -2.44 -14.16 -29.39
CA ASP A 101 -2.71 -15.59 -29.56
C ASP A 101 -4.06 -15.87 -30.23
N SER A 102 -5.07 -15.04 -29.98
CA SER A 102 -6.38 -15.14 -30.66
C SER A 102 -6.31 -14.89 -32.17
N THR A 103 -5.21 -14.31 -32.64
CA THR A 103 -4.95 -14.00 -34.07
C THR A 103 -4.16 -15.12 -34.76
N VAL A 104 -3.57 -16.06 -34.01
CA VAL A 104 -2.73 -17.17 -34.53
C VAL A 104 -3.57 -18.46 -34.77
N LYS A 105 -4.90 -18.36 -34.78
CA LYS A 105 -5.82 -19.45 -35.14
C LYS A 105 -6.38 -19.33 -36.55
#